data_AF-A0A535USK9-F1
#
_entry.id   AF-A0A535USK9-F1
#
_cell.length_a   1.000
_cell.length_b   1.000
_cell.length_c   1.000
_cell.angle_alpha   90.00
_cell.angle_beta   90.00
_cell.angle_gamma   90.00
#
_symmetry.space_group_name_H-M   'P 1'
#
loop_
_entity.id
_entity.type
_entity.pdbx_description
1 polymer ?
#
loop_
_entity_poly.entity_id
_entity_poly.type
_entity_poly.pdbx_seq_one_letter_code
_entity_poly.pdbx_strand_id
1 'polypeptide(L)' 'MSRGVEELNRRMLRARDAIDRSYAQPLDIPSLASVAFVSEA' A
#
# COMPACT_ATOMS: atom_id res chain seq x y z
N MET A 1 -18.62 6.52 -7.75
CA MET A 1 -17.67 5.55 -7.15
C MET A 1 -18.19 5.19 -5.77
N SER A 2 -17.98 3.95 -5.28
CA SER A 2 -18.48 3.54 -3.95
C SER A 2 -17.44 3.85 -2.87
N ARG A 3 -17.88 4.06 -1.62
CA ARG A 3 -16.98 4.32 -0.48
C ARG A 3 -15.94 3.21 -0.28
N GLY A 4 -16.32 1.95 -0.55
CA GLY A 4 -15.40 0.82 -0.43
C GLY A 4 -14.24 0.90 -1.42
N VAL A 5 -14.50 1.36 -2.65
CA VAL A 5 -13.46 1.56 -3.67
C VAL A 5 -12.55 2.73 -3.31
N GLU A 6 -13.11 3.81 -2.76
CA GLU A 6 -12.32 4.96 -2.32
C GLU A 6 -11.38 4.62 -1.17
N GLU A 7 -11.84 3.81 -0.22
CA GLU A 7 -11.02 3.31 0.90
C GLU A 7 -9.90 2.39 0.40
N LEU A 8 -10.21 1.47 -0.52
CA LEU A 8 -9.20 0.61 -1.14
C LEU A 8 -8.15 1.44 -1.89
N ASN A 9 -8.57 2.45 -2.65
CA ASN A 9 -7.65 3.33 -3.37
C ASN A 9 -6.72 4.09 -2.42
N ARG A 10 -7.24 4.58 -1.27
CA ARG A 10 -6.40 5.24 -0.25
C ARG A 10 -5.33 4.31 0.31
N ARG A 11 -5.66 3.03 0.53
CA ARG A 11 -4.70 2.01 0.98
C ARG A 11 -3.63 1.74 -0.08
N MET A 12 -4.03 1.62 -1.35
CA MET A 12 -3.09 1.40 -2.46
C MET A 12 -2.17 2.59 -2.70
N LEU A 13 -2.65 3.82 -2.51
CA LEU A 13 -1.80 5.02 -2.58
C LEU A 13 -0.70 5.02 -1.52
N ARG A 14 -0.98 4.54 -0.30
CA ARG A 14 0.06 4.39 0.75
C ARG A 14 1.13 3.37 0.36
N ALA A 15 0.75 2.24 -0.24
CA ALA A 15 1.73 1.29 -0.76
C ALA A 15 2.60 1.93 -1.86
N ARG A 16 1.98 2.68 -2.77
CA ARG A 16 2.70 3.41 -3.82
C ARG A 16 3.70 4.41 -3.25
N ASP A 17 3.30 5.20 -2.25
CA ASP A 17 4.21 6.15 -1.60
C ASP A 17 5.43 5.47 -0.98
N ALA A 18 5.26 4.28 -0.41
CA ALA A 18 6.35 3.48 0.14
C ALA A 18 7.27 2.92 -0.96
N ILE A 19 6.71 2.44 -2.06
CA ILE A 19 7.46 1.98 -3.23
C ILE A 19 8.29 3.12 -3.82
N ASP A 20 7.67 4.29 -4.01
CA ASP A 20 8.33 5.45 -4.60
C ASP A 20 9.49 5.94 -3.73
N ARG A 21 9.37 5.86 -2.39
CA ARG A 21 10.45 6.21 -1.45
C ARG A 21 11.65 5.25 -1.53
N SER A 22 11.42 3.98 -1.82
CA SER A 22 12.46 2.95 -1.87
C SER A 22 12.71 2.42 -3.27
N TYR A 23 12.42 3.19 -4.31
CA TYR A 23 12.36 2.71 -5.70
C TYR A 23 13.59 1.92 -6.17
N ALA A 24 14.79 2.26 -5.69
CA ALA A 24 16.03 1.57 -6.03
C ALA A 24 16.28 0.28 -5.23
N GLN A 25 15.43 -0.03 -4.25
CA GLN A 25 15.52 -1.20 -3.39
C GLN A 25 14.55 -2.30 -3.86
N PRO A 26 14.86 -3.58 -3.60
CA PRO A 26 13.91 -4.66 -3.78
C PRO A 26 12.60 -4.41 -3.02
N LEU A 27 11.48 -4.84 -3.60
CA LEU A 27 10.17 -4.69 -2.99
C LEU A 27 10.00 -5.63 -1.80
N ASP A 28 9.73 -5.05 -0.63
CA ASP A 28 9.35 -5.78 0.59
C ASP A 28 7.82 -5.86 0.69
N ILE A 29 7.25 -6.94 0.15
CA ILE A 29 5.80 -7.16 0.09
C ILE A 29 5.16 -7.19 1.49
N PRO A 30 5.70 -7.91 2.51
CA PRO A 30 5.19 -7.82 3.88
C PRO A 30 5.14 -6.38 4.43
N SER A 31 6.20 -5.60 4.25
CA SER A 31 6.23 -4.21 4.69
C SER A 31 5.20 -3.34 3.97
N LEU A 32 5.03 -3.51 2.65
CA LEU A 32 4.02 -2.78 1.88
C LEU A 32 2.59 -3.15 2.30
N ALA A 33 2.33 -4.44 2.59
CA ALA A 33 1.02 -4.90 3.04
C ALA A 33 0.65 -4.34 4.43
N SER A 34 1.66 -4.19 5.30
CA SER A 34 1.51 -3.52 6.60
C SER A 34 1.19 -2.02 6.44
N VAL A 35 1.95 -1.30 5.58
CA VAL A 35 1.73 0.13 5.30
C VAL A 35 0.35 0.42 4.69
N ALA A 36 -0.14 -0.49 3.84
CA ALA A 36 -1.45 -0.36 3.22
C ALA A 36 -2.61 -0.88 4.09
N PHE A 37 -2.36 -1.47 5.27
CA PHE A 37 -3.38 -2.13 6.10
C PHE A 37 -4.22 -3.15 5.32
N VAL A 38 -3.54 -3.95 4.49
CA VAL A 38 -4.17 -5.03 3.69
C VAL A 38 -3.73 -6.43 4.11
N SER A 39 -2.79 -6.53 5.05
CA SER A 39 -2.48 -7.80 5.70
C SER A 39 -3.55 -8.11 6.75
N GLU A 40 -3.98 -9.37 6.83
CA GLU A 40 -4.47 -9.91 8.11
C GLU A 40 -3.28 -9.91 9.08
N ALA A 41 -3.50 -9.44 10.31
CA ALA A 41 -2.49 -9.42 11.36
C ALA A 41 -2.23 -10.83 11.90
#